data_AF-A0A6J0PE83-F1
#
_entry.id   AF-A0A6J0PE83-F1
#
_cell.length_a   1.000
_cell.length_b   1.000
_cell.length_c   1.000
_cell.angle_alpha   90.00
_cell.angle_beta   90.00
_cell.angle_gamma   90.00
#
_symmetry.space_group_name_H-M   'P 1'
#
loop_
_entity.id
_entity.type
_entity.pdbx_description
1 polymer ?
#
loop_
_entity_poly.entity_id
_entity_poly.type
_entity_poly.pdbx_seq_one_letter_code
_entity_poly.pdbx_strand_id
1 'polypeptide(L)'
;MSDNELENLKNLVGNLDKIYTNINYIEEQLKDYNSKQRSVTRETSSVIQVIVFGRRRETDMILDVLLASADEPESSMTCGAGTSSYPSLGVLPIVGIGGVGKTTLTQLIYNHERVVKHFELRKWVYVSDNFDVKRISKELVVYDSVYAQIWDDISLDGLLGRLRDATRNKRFLFVLDDVWDETGSKWEKLRSALTSGAKGSMVLVTTQSPIVAEVMGTMDPIDLKSLQEDDFWRLFEHCAFGENNLEEERREKLQTIGRKISEKLHGLPLAGKVVGSLLKSKLNENSWNMILESEWWENEYVLDNILPSLALSYEHLNANLKQCFATAPCFPRAMF
;
A
#
# COMPACT_ATOMS: atom_id res chain seq x y z
N MET A 1 -46.89 29.34 14.67
CA MET A 1 -46.34 28.02 15.04
C MET A 1 -47.03 27.58 16.30
N SER A 2 -47.58 26.36 16.29
CA SER A 2 -48.10 25.76 17.52
C SER A 2 -46.95 25.42 18.46
N ASP A 3 -47.19 25.43 19.78
CA ASP A 3 -46.15 25.07 20.77
C ASP A 3 -45.54 23.68 20.49
N ASN A 4 -46.33 22.79 19.88
CA ASN A 4 -45.91 21.45 19.48
C ASN A 4 -44.91 21.46 18.30
N GLU A 5 -45.04 22.40 17.36
CA GLU A 5 -44.08 22.59 16.26
C GLU A 5 -42.74 23.15 16.77
N LEU A 6 -42.78 24.04 17.77
CA LEU A 6 -41.59 24.62 18.38
C LEU A 6 -40.82 23.59 19.21
N GLU A 7 -41.52 22.71 19.92
CA GLU A 7 -40.93 21.61 20.70
C GLU A 7 -40.26 20.58 19.76
N ASN A 8 -40.91 20.23 18.65
CA ASN A 8 -40.33 19.32 17.65
C ASN A 8 -39.08 19.90 16.99
N LEU A 9 -39.05 21.21 16.72
CA LEU A 9 -37.88 21.89 16.15
C LEU A 9 -36.70 21.90 17.12
N LYS A 10 -36.95 22.15 18.42
CA LYS A 10 -35.90 22.10 19.45
C LYS A 10 -35.33 20.68 19.62
N ASN A 11 -36.18 19.66 19.58
CA ASN A 11 -35.74 18.27 19.62
C ASN A 11 -34.91 17.88 18.39
N LEU A 12 -35.29 18.35 17.20
CA LEU A 12 -34.53 18.11 15.97
C LEU A 12 -33.12 18.74 16.03
N VAL A 13 -33.03 20.00 16.47
CA VAL A 13 -31.75 20.71 16.64
C VAL A 13 -30.87 20.05 17.69
N GLY A 14 -31.44 19.63 18.82
CA GLY A 14 -30.70 18.91 19.86
C GLY A 14 -30.20 17.53 19.42
N ASN A 15 -30.92 16.86 18.51
CA ASN A 15 -30.47 15.60 17.93
C ASN A 15 -29.34 15.82 16.90
N LEU A 16 -29.41 16.86 16.09
CA LEU A 16 -28.35 17.23 15.13
C LEU A 16 -27.05 17.60 15.84
N ASP A 17 -27.12 18.32 16.95
CA ASP A 17 -25.94 18.73 17.73
C ASP A 17 -25.25 17.52 18.40
N LYS A 18 -26.05 16.54 18.86
CA LYS A 18 -25.54 15.25 19.34
C LYS A 18 -24.89 14.43 18.23
N ILE A 19 -25.48 14.40 17.04
CA ILE A 19 -24.91 13.70 15.87
C ILE A 19 -23.58 14.34 15.49
N TYR A 20 -23.51 15.68 15.40
CA TYR A 20 -22.30 16.41 15.07
C TYR A 20 -21.17 16.18 16.10
N THR A 21 -21.51 16.18 17.40
CA THR A 21 -20.55 15.90 18.47
C THR A 21 -20.02 14.46 18.41
N ASN A 22 -20.91 13.50 18.12
CA ASN A 22 -20.52 12.10 17.96
C ASN A 22 -19.64 11.87 16.72
N ILE A 23 -19.92 12.55 15.60
CA ILE A 23 -19.09 12.47 14.38
C ILE A 23 -17.69 13.02 14.67
N ASN A 24 -17.57 14.19 15.29
CA ASN A 24 -16.26 14.77 15.63
C ASN A 24 -15.47 13.89 16.61
N TYR A 25 -16.15 13.31 17.60
CA TYR A 25 -15.54 12.36 18.53
C TYR A 25 -15.04 11.11 17.80
N ILE A 26 -15.83 10.56 16.88
CA ILE A 26 -15.45 9.40 16.07
C ILE A 26 -14.28 9.75 15.13
N GLU A 27 -14.27 10.93 14.50
CA GLU A 27 -13.14 11.39 13.67
C GLU A 27 -11.83 11.52 14.47
N GLU A 28 -11.91 12.05 15.69
CA GLU A 28 -10.75 12.19 16.59
C GLU A 28 -10.24 10.82 17.07
N GLN A 29 -11.16 9.91 17.42
CA GLN A 29 -10.81 8.53 17.74
C GLN A 29 -10.26 7.77 16.52
N LEU A 30 -10.74 8.04 15.30
CA LEU A 30 -10.20 7.45 14.07
C LEU A 30 -8.81 7.97 13.72
N LYS A 31 -8.52 9.25 13.97
CA LYS A 31 -7.16 9.82 13.84
C LYS A 31 -6.19 9.17 14.83
N ASP A 32 -6.61 9.05 16.09
CA ASP A 32 -5.81 8.45 17.16
C ASP A 32 -5.71 6.91 17.02
N TYR A 33 -6.69 6.27 16.39
CA TYR A 33 -6.67 4.86 16.03
C TYR A 33 -5.79 4.59 14.81
N ASN A 34 -5.83 5.43 13.78
CA ASN A 34 -4.95 5.31 12.61
C ASN A 34 -3.47 5.51 13.00
N SER A 35 -3.16 6.42 13.92
CA SER A 35 -1.79 6.60 14.45
C SER A 35 -1.33 5.40 15.29
N LYS A 36 -2.23 4.77 16.06
CA LYS A 36 -1.92 3.61 16.92
C LYS A 36 -1.91 2.27 16.18
N GLN A 37 -2.75 2.07 15.15
CA GLN A 37 -2.75 0.87 14.32
C GLN A 37 -1.56 0.81 13.36
N ARG A 38 -1.09 1.94 12.82
CA ARG A 38 0.09 1.98 11.96
C ARG A 38 1.39 1.62 12.68
N SER A 39 1.37 1.64 14.02
CA SER A 39 2.45 1.21 14.88
C SER A 39 2.50 -0.31 15.16
N VAL A 40 1.51 -1.10 14.72
CA VAL A 40 1.69 -2.55 14.62
C VAL A 40 2.74 -2.75 13.52
N THR A 41 3.79 -3.54 13.78
CA THR A 41 4.83 -3.92 12.81
C THR A 41 4.20 -4.70 11.66
N ARG A 42 3.48 -4.01 10.76
CA ARG A 42 3.29 -4.48 9.40
C ARG A 42 4.69 -4.57 8.83
N GLU A 43 5.08 -5.74 8.37
CA GLU A 43 6.31 -5.91 7.61
C GLU A 43 5.88 -6.37 6.22
N THR A 44 6.42 -5.72 5.19
CA THR A 44 6.27 -6.21 3.82
C THR A 44 7.56 -6.92 3.42
N SER A 45 7.40 -8.03 2.70
CA SER A 45 8.50 -8.80 2.16
C SER A 45 8.61 -8.57 0.66
N SER A 46 9.80 -8.81 0.10
CA SER A 46 9.97 -8.87 -1.35
C SER A 46 9.25 -10.06 -1.99
N VAL A 47 8.80 -11.07 -1.23
CA VAL A 47 8.15 -12.27 -1.76
C VAL A 47 6.73 -11.99 -2.23
N ILE A 48 6.43 -12.38 -3.47
CA ILE A 48 5.06 -12.40 -4.00
C ILE A 48 4.37 -13.66 -3.51
N GLN A 49 3.37 -13.50 -2.64
CA GLN A 49 2.60 -14.63 -2.11
C GLN A 49 1.25 -14.82 -2.80
N VAL A 50 0.91 -14.00 -3.81
CA VAL A 50 -0.45 -13.94 -4.35
C VAL A 50 -0.42 -13.88 -5.87
N ILE A 51 -1.39 -14.53 -6.50
CA ILE A 51 -1.68 -14.37 -7.93
C ILE A 51 -2.02 -12.90 -8.18
N VAL A 52 -1.37 -12.29 -9.17
CA VAL A 52 -1.61 -10.90 -9.56
C VAL A 52 -2.36 -10.87 -10.89
N PHE A 53 -3.45 -10.10 -10.92
CA PHE A 53 -4.25 -9.86 -12.11
C PHE A 53 -3.99 -8.45 -12.64
N GLY A 54 -3.94 -8.30 -13.97
CA GLY A 54 -3.62 -7.03 -14.62
C GLY A 54 -2.19 -6.57 -14.42
N ARG A 55 -1.98 -5.24 -14.40
CA ARG A 55 -0.69 -4.57 -14.13
C ARG A 55 0.44 -4.78 -15.13
N ARG A 56 0.19 -5.45 -16.26
CA ARG A 56 1.22 -5.69 -17.29
C ARG A 56 1.76 -4.38 -17.87
N ARG A 57 0.89 -3.41 -18.18
CA ARG A 57 1.29 -2.13 -18.77
C ARG A 57 2.21 -1.35 -17.84
N GLU A 58 1.83 -1.23 -16.57
CA GLU A 58 2.60 -0.53 -15.55
C GLU A 58 3.92 -1.27 -15.27
N THR A 59 3.90 -2.60 -15.28
CA THR A 59 5.11 -3.42 -15.14
C THR A 59 6.09 -3.16 -16.28
N ASP A 60 5.62 -3.22 -17.54
CA ASP A 60 6.47 -3.01 -18.70
C ASP A 60 7.05 -1.59 -18.72
N MET A 61 6.24 -0.57 -18.44
CA MET A 61 6.68 0.81 -18.32
C MET A 61 7.80 0.99 -17.30
N ILE A 62 7.65 0.41 -16.10
CA ILE A 62 8.68 0.52 -15.06
C ILE A 62 9.93 -0.25 -15.43
N LEU A 63 9.78 -1.43 -16.06
CA LEU A 63 10.92 -2.20 -16.53
C LEU A 63 11.73 -1.44 -17.57
N ASP A 64 11.08 -0.74 -18.50
CA ASP A 64 11.77 0.06 -19.50
C ASP A 64 12.56 1.20 -18.85
N VAL A 65 11.97 1.90 -17.87
CA VAL A 65 12.67 2.95 -17.11
C VAL A 65 13.87 2.40 -16.34
N LEU A 66 13.70 1.29 -15.62
CA LEU A 66 14.77 0.70 -14.81
C LEU A 66 15.93 0.20 -15.68
N LEU A 67 15.63 -0.41 -16.83
CA LEU A 67 16.64 -1.07 -17.68
C LEU A 67 17.30 -0.11 -18.68
N ALA A 68 16.63 0.98 -19.08
CA ALA A 68 17.20 1.99 -20.00
C ALA A 68 18.33 2.82 -19.37
N SER A 69 18.32 2.97 -18.04
CA SER A 69 19.32 3.74 -17.27
C SER A 69 20.77 3.23 -17.38
N ALA A 70 21.00 2.11 -18.07
CA ALA A 70 22.31 1.52 -18.30
C ALA A 70 23.08 2.06 -19.52
N ASP A 71 22.38 2.52 -20.57
CA ASP A 71 22.97 2.59 -21.92
C ASP A 71 23.02 4.01 -22.53
N GLU A 72 22.46 5.05 -21.90
CA GLU A 72 22.47 6.38 -22.50
C GLU A 72 23.83 7.11 -22.35
N PRO A 73 24.41 7.68 -23.42
CA PRO A 73 25.56 8.59 -23.33
C PRO A 73 25.20 9.88 -22.59
N GLU A 74 26.18 10.54 -21.95
CA GLU A 74 26.01 11.68 -21.03
C GLU A 74 25.27 12.93 -21.57
N SER A 75 24.85 12.95 -22.84
CA SER A 75 24.37 14.13 -23.55
C SER A 75 22.85 14.30 -23.64
N SER A 76 22.02 13.40 -23.10
CA SER A 76 20.54 13.41 -23.29
C SER A 76 19.69 13.62 -22.03
N MET A 77 20.26 13.72 -20.82
CA MET A 77 19.48 14.10 -19.64
C MET A 77 19.22 15.61 -19.63
N THR A 78 18.19 16.06 -20.34
CA THR A 78 17.56 17.36 -20.06
C THR A 78 16.72 17.21 -18.80
N CYS A 79 17.32 17.52 -17.66
CA CYS A 79 16.66 17.60 -16.36
C CYS A 79 15.66 18.76 -16.39
N GLY A 80 14.38 18.47 -16.12
CA GLY A 80 13.40 19.48 -15.71
C GLY A 80 13.91 20.25 -14.49
N ALA A 81 13.63 21.55 -14.47
CA ALA A 81 14.22 22.51 -13.56
C ALA A 81 13.99 22.21 -12.07
N GLY A 82 15.07 22.11 -11.28
CA GLY A 82 15.00 22.18 -9.81
C GLY A 82 16.03 21.33 -9.04
N THR A 83 17.26 21.85 -8.89
CA THR A 83 18.19 21.62 -7.75
C THR A 83 18.56 20.18 -7.30
N SER A 84 19.71 19.67 -7.78
CA SER A 84 20.89 19.22 -7.00
C SER A 84 21.71 18.20 -7.81
N SER A 85 23.00 18.48 -7.95
CA SER A 85 23.95 17.80 -8.83
C SER A 85 24.37 16.40 -8.32
N TYR A 86 23.51 15.39 -8.46
CA TYR A 86 23.90 13.98 -8.28
C TYR A 86 23.51 13.15 -9.51
N PRO A 87 24.37 13.05 -10.54
CA PRO A 87 24.00 12.46 -11.82
C PRO A 87 23.88 10.93 -11.83
N SER A 88 24.07 10.23 -10.70
CA SER A 88 24.21 8.76 -10.68
C SER A 88 23.04 7.97 -10.10
N LEU A 89 22.15 8.57 -9.30
CA LEU A 89 21.08 7.85 -8.59
C LEU A 89 19.68 8.27 -9.08
N GLY A 90 18.98 7.32 -9.72
CA GLY A 90 17.57 7.48 -10.07
C GLY A 90 16.66 7.11 -8.90
N VAL A 91 15.60 7.89 -8.71
CA VAL A 91 14.56 7.64 -7.70
C VAL A 91 13.22 7.75 -8.39
N LEU A 92 12.50 6.63 -8.44
CA LEU A 92 11.20 6.51 -9.10
C LEU A 92 10.12 6.25 -8.05
N PRO A 93 9.30 7.26 -7.72
CA PRO A 93 8.17 7.09 -6.83
C PRO A 93 6.99 6.39 -7.54
N ILE A 94 6.31 5.50 -6.83
CA ILE A 94 5.03 4.89 -7.19
C ILE A 94 4.01 5.36 -6.16
N VAL A 95 3.07 6.19 -6.61
CA VAL A 95 2.07 6.85 -5.78
C VAL A 95 0.69 6.28 -6.07
N GLY A 96 -0.20 6.33 -5.10
CA GLY A 96 -1.59 5.94 -5.29
C GLY A 96 -2.28 5.70 -3.97
N ILE A 97 -3.60 5.57 -3.99
CA ILE A 97 -4.39 5.39 -2.78
C ILE A 97 -4.08 4.07 -2.05
N GLY A 98 -4.51 3.97 -0.80
CA GLY A 98 -4.38 2.75 -0.01
C GLY A 98 -5.04 1.55 -0.72
N GLY A 99 -4.44 0.37 -0.62
CA GLY A 99 -5.05 -0.86 -1.16
C GLY A 99 -5.02 -1.02 -2.69
N VAL A 100 -4.52 -0.04 -3.44
CA VAL A 100 -4.46 -0.05 -4.92
C VAL A 100 -3.43 -1.05 -5.51
N GLY A 101 -2.48 -1.52 -4.68
CA GLY A 101 -1.52 -2.55 -5.04
C GLY A 101 -0.10 -2.07 -5.38
N LYS A 102 0.34 -0.92 -4.86
CA LYS A 102 1.70 -0.38 -5.07
C LYS A 102 2.81 -1.36 -4.66
N THR A 103 2.72 -1.89 -3.44
CA THR A 103 3.64 -2.91 -2.91
C THR A 103 3.64 -4.14 -3.82
N THR A 104 2.46 -4.63 -4.23
CA THR A 104 2.33 -5.78 -5.13
C THR A 104 2.98 -5.54 -6.50
N LEU A 105 2.75 -4.39 -7.12
CA LEU A 105 3.40 -4.01 -8.39
C LEU A 105 4.92 -3.97 -8.22
N THR A 106 5.39 -3.36 -7.14
CA THR A 106 6.82 -3.24 -6.85
C THR A 106 7.46 -4.62 -6.61
N GLN A 107 6.75 -5.55 -5.97
CA GLN A 107 7.21 -6.94 -5.84
C GLN A 107 7.31 -7.65 -7.20
N LEU A 108 6.35 -7.44 -8.13
CA LEU A 108 6.43 -7.98 -9.50
C LEU A 108 7.70 -7.50 -10.21
N ILE A 109 7.99 -6.21 -10.11
CA ILE A 109 9.16 -5.59 -10.72
C ILE A 109 10.45 -6.08 -10.08
N TYR A 110 10.52 -6.05 -8.74
CA TYR A 110 11.71 -6.43 -7.98
C TYR A 110 12.15 -7.87 -8.27
N ASN A 111 11.18 -8.78 -8.45
CA ASN A 111 11.44 -10.19 -8.75
C ASN A 111 11.46 -10.52 -10.24
N HIS A 112 11.26 -9.53 -11.13
CA HIS A 112 11.26 -9.77 -12.56
C HIS A 112 12.65 -10.26 -13.01
N GLU A 113 12.69 -11.30 -13.85
CA GLU A 113 13.96 -11.95 -14.25
C GLU A 113 14.97 -10.95 -14.84
N ARG A 114 14.50 -10.02 -15.69
CA ARG A 114 15.34 -8.95 -16.24
C ARG A 114 15.95 -8.06 -15.15
N VAL A 115 15.19 -7.68 -14.12
CA VAL A 115 15.66 -6.87 -13.00
C VAL A 115 16.66 -7.66 -12.15
N VAL A 116 16.37 -8.93 -11.88
CA VAL A 116 17.26 -9.84 -11.14
C VAL A 116 18.63 -9.95 -11.81
N LYS A 117 18.66 -10.03 -13.14
CA LYS A 117 19.91 -10.12 -13.92
C LYS A 117 20.64 -8.77 -14.08
N HIS A 118 19.90 -7.67 -14.03
CA HIS A 118 20.44 -6.34 -14.32
C HIS A 118 21.13 -5.67 -13.13
N PHE A 119 20.63 -5.90 -11.90
CA PHE A 119 21.14 -5.26 -10.69
C PHE A 119 21.97 -6.24 -9.86
N GLU A 120 23.24 -5.88 -9.60
CA GLU A 120 24.18 -6.67 -8.79
C GLU A 120 23.74 -6.76 -7.33
N LEU A 121 23.13 -5.69 -6.82
CA LEU A 121 22.68 -5.59 -5.45
C LEU A 121 21.19 -5.20 -5.42
N ARG A 122 20.38 -6.00 -4.73
CA ARG A 122 18.96 -5.72 -4.54
C ARG A 122 18.58 -5.85 -3.07
N LYS A 123 17.87 -4.85 -2.54
CA LYS A 123 17.34 -4.86 -1.17
C LYS A 123 15.96 -4.27 -1.11
N TRP A 124 15.16 -4.78 -0.19
CA TRP A 124 13.81 -4.32 0.09
C TRP A 124 13.73 -3.93 1.56
N VAL A 125 13.27 -2.70 1.83
CA VAL A 125 13.08 -2.18 3.18
C VAL A 125 11.67 -1.66 3.29
N TYR A 126 10.92 -2.20 4.26
CA TYR A 126 9.67 -1.61 4.68
C TYR A 126 9.96 -0.45 5.63
N VAL A 127 9.46 0.75 5.32
CA VAL A 127 9.82 1.98 6.05
C VAL A 127 8.85 2.28 7.19
N SER A 128 7.54 2.22 6.96
CA SER A 128 6.47 2.69 7.86
C SER A 128 6.45 4.21 8.08
N ASP A 129 5.63 4.67 9.03
CA ASP A 129 5.47 6.09 9.37
C ASP A 129 6.78 6.79 9.78
N ASN A 130 7.71 6.07 10.42
CA ASN A 130 8.98 6.65 10.84
C ASN A 130 10.11 6.29 9.87
N PHE A 131 10.57 7.29 9.13
CA PHE A 131 11.79 7.17 8.33
C PHE A 131 13.03 7.15 9.25
N ASP A 132 13.40 5.97 9.75
CA ASP A 132 14.57 5.77 10.58
C ASP A 132 15.80 5.46 9.71
N VAL A 133 16.63 6.49 9.47
CA VAL A 133 17.85 6.36 8.66
C VAL A 133 18.79 5.28 9.19
N LYS A 134 18.89 5.12 10.51
CA LYS A 134 19.80 4.13 11.12
C LYS A 134 19.31 2.72 10.82
N ARG A 135 18.03 2.45 11.07
CA ARG A 135 17.40 1.16 10.78
C ARG A 135 17.45 0.81 9.29
N ILE A 136 17.03 1.74 8.44
CA ILE A 136 17.02 1.55 6.98
C ILE A 136 18.44 1.27 6.48
N SER A 137 19.44 2.05 6.90
CA SER A 137 20.84 1.81 6.51
C SER A 137 21.32 0.44 6.96
N LYS A 138 20.96 -0.01 8.17
CA LYS A 138 21.29 -1.35 8.66
C LYS A 138 20.71 -2.43 7.75
N GLU A 139 19.42 -2.35 7.40
CA GLU A 139 18.76 -3.35 6.54
C GLU A 139 19.32 -3.37 5.11
N LEU A 140 19.72 -2.22 4.58
CA LEU A 140 20.36 -2.13 3.26
C LEU A 140 21.78 -2.72 3.26
N VAL A 141 22.51 -2.65 4.37
CA VAL A 141 23.90 -3.14 4.48
C VAL A 141 23.98 -4.62 4.89
N VAL A 142 23.06 -5.12 5.71
CA VAL A 142 23.18 -6.48 6.27
C VAL A 142 22.91 -7.52 5.19
N TYR A 143 23.94 -8.29 4.83
CA TYR A 143 23.86 -9.39 3.86
C TYR A 143 23.48 -10.74 4.49
N ASP A 144 23.75 -10.92 5.79
CA ASP A 144 23.63 -12.21 6.45
C ASP A 144 23.22 -12.05 7.93
N SER A 145 22.30 -12.89 8.40
CA SER A 145 21.68 -12.79 9.73
C SER A 145 22.66 -13.03 10.87
N VAL A 146 23.74 -13.78 10.60
CA VAL A 146 24.78 -14.16 11.56
C VAL A 146 25.51 -12.95 12.13
N TYR A 147 25.59 -11.85 11.39
CA TYR A 147 26.29 -10.65 11.84
C TYR A 147 25.37 -9.61 12.47
N ALA A 148 24.04 -9.77 12.42
CA ALA A 148 23.06 -8.72 12.75
C ALA A 148 23.22 -8.11 14.17
N GLN A 149 23.70 -8.90 15.13
CA GLN A 149 23.96 -8.46 16.51
C GLN A 149 25.19 -7.54 16.64
N ILE A 150 26.17 -7.63 15.73
CA ILE A 150 27.37 -6.77 15.74
C ILE A 150 27.03 -5.33 15.31
N TRP A 151 25.88 -5.12 14.66
CA TRP A 151 25.52 -3.84 14.07
C TRP A 151 24.71 -2.92 14.99
N ASP A 152 24.24 -3.41 16.14
CA ASP A 152 23.44 -2.59 17.06
C ASP A 152 24.26 -1.46 17.71
N ASP A 153 25.54 -1.73 17.97
CA ASP A 153 26.48 -0.78 18.57
C ASP A 153 27.12 0.20 17.57
N ILE A 154 26.85 0.05 16.26
CA ILE A 154 27.45 0.93 15.24
C ILE A 154 26.72 2.28 15.22
N SER A 155 27.51 3.36 15.17
CA SER A 155 26.98 4.72 15.01
C SER A 155 26.30 4.92 13.64
N LEU A 156 25.44 5.92 13.53
CA LEU A 156 24.79 6.24 12.25
C LEU A 156 25.84 6.51 11.14
N ASP A 157 26.87 7.29 11.44
CA ASP A 157 27.94 7.59 10.48
C ASP A 157 28.70 6.33 10.05
N GLY A 158 28.92 5.39 10.97
CA GLY A 158 29.52 4.10 10.66
C GLY A 158 28.65 3.27 9.72
N LEU A 159 27.33 3.26 9.92
CA LEU A 159 26.37 2.59 9.04
C LEU A 159 26.31 3.22 7.65
N LEU A 160 26.24 4.55 7.56
CA LEU A 160 26.25 5.28 6.29
C LEU A 160 27.58 5.07 5.54
N GLY A 161 28.71 5.04 6.25
CA GLY A 161 30.01 4.70 5.67
C GLY A 161 30.04 3.29 5.08
N ARG A 162 29.51 2.30 5.80
CA ARG A 162 29.41 0.92 5.30
C ARG A 162 28.41 0.77 4.16
N LEU A 163 27.30 1.52 4.16
CA LEU A 163 26.35 1.56 3.05
C LEU A 163 27.00 2.10 1.78
N ARG A 164 27.78 3.18 1.92
CA ARG A 164 28.58 3.73 0.84
C ARG A 164 29.57 2.70 0.31
N ASP A 165 30.32 2.02 1.17
CA ASP A 165 31.29 1.01 0.75
C ASP A 165 30.60 -0.22 0.09
N ALA A 166 29.42 -0.62 0.60
CA ALA A 166 28.67 -1.75 0.08
C ALA A 166 28.09 -1.50 -1.31
N THR A 167 27.68 -0.26 -1.59
CA THR A 167 27.08 0.19 -2.86
C THR A 167 28.12 0.70 -3.88
N ARG A 168 29.33 1.03 -3.42
CA ARG A 168 30.40 1.60 -4.26
C ARG A 168 30.65 0.77 -5.51
N ASN A 169 30.59 1.43 -6.67
CA ASN A 169 30.81 0.86 -8.00
C ASN A 169 29.91 -0.33 -8.37
N LYS A 170 28.83 -0.58 -7.63
CA LYS A 170 27.84 -1.60 -7.95
C LYS A 170 26.57 -0.95 -8.44
N ARG A 171 25.92 -1.57 -9.43
CA ARG A 171 24.57 -1.18 -9.83
C ARG A 171 23.57 -1.83 -8.87
N PHE A 172 22.87 -1.00 -8.10
CA PHE A 172 21.89 -1.49 -7.13
C PHE A 172 20.45 -1.06 -7.44
N LEU A 173 19.50 -1.87 -6.98
CA LEU A 173 18.08 -1.53 -6.89
C LEU A 173 17.63 -1.66 -5.43
N PHE A 174 17.28 -0.55 -4.81
CA PHE A 174 16.69 -0.53 -3.48
C PHE A 174 15.21 -0.18 -3.54
N VAL A 175 14.41 -0.87 -2.72
CA VAL A 175 12.99 -0.55 -2.54
C VAL A 175 12.80 0.01 -1.14
N LEU A 176 12.21 1.20 -1.06
CA LEU A 176 11.69 1.81 0.16
C LEU A 176 10.17 1.76 0.10
N ASP A 177 9.58 0.77 0.78
CA ASP A 177 8.14 0.51 0.74
C ASP A 177 7.39 1.25 1.85
N ASP A 178 6.27 1.87 1.49
CA ASP A 178 5.33 2.61 2.35
C ASP A 178 5.97 3.78 3.12
N VAL A 179 6.51 4.75 2.38
CA VAL A 179 7.16 5.94 2.94
C VAL A 179 6.17 7.07 3.20
N TRP A 180 6.28 7.70 4.36
CA TRP A 180 5.40 8.80 4.82
C TRP A 180 6.14 10.09 5.23
N ASP A 181 7.47 10.13 5.23
CA ASP A 181 8.23 11.32 5.66
C ASP A 181 8.25 12.39 4.57
N GLU A 182 7.38 13.39 4.72
CA GLU A 182 7.25 14.53 3.79
C GLU A 182 8.34 15.59 3.96
N THR A 183 9.21 15.48 4.96
CA THR A 183 10.22 16.52 5.24
C THR A 183 11.44 16.42 4.33
N GLY A 184 11.76 15.23 3.83
CA GLY A 184 12.91 14.96 2.97
C GLY A 184 14.27 15.01 3.66
N SER A 185 14.38 15.66 4.82
CA SER A 185 15.66 15.85 5.52
C SER A 185 16.37 14.54 5.89
N LYS A 186 15.59 13.51 6.25
CA LYS A 186 16.10 12.17 6.58
C LYS A 186 16.44 11.38 5.31
N TRP A 187 15.65 11.56 4.25
CA TRP A 187 15.94 11.00 2.93
C TRP A 187 17.27 11.53 2.40
N GLU A 188 17.51 12.83 2.43
CA GLU A 188 18.76 13.42 1.94
C GLU A 188 20.01 12.90 2.68
N LYS A 189 19.90 12.64 3.98
CA LYS A 189 20.97 11.97 4.75
C LYS A 189 21.25 10.56 4.22
N LEU A 190 20.21 9.74 4.01
CA LEU A 190 20.37 8.39 3.45
C LEU A 190 20.91 8.45 2.02
N ARG A 191 20.31 9.30 1.18
CA ARG A 191 20.66 9.51 -0.23
C ARG A 191 22.13 9.86 -0.39
N SER A 192 22.68 10.70 0.49
CA SER A 192 24.11 11.07 0.46
C SER A 192 25.08 9.89 0.50
N ALA A 193 24.70 8.76 1.13
CA ALA A 193 25.50 7.54 1.14
C ALA A 193 25.34 6.70 -0.13
N LEU A 194 24.18 6.81 -0.79
CA LEU A 194 23.80 6.05 -1.98
C LEU A 194 24.38 6.62 -3.29
N THR A 195 24.80 7.89 -3.30
CA THR A 195 25.36 8.56 -4.50
C THR A 195 26.65 7.93 -5.02
N SER A 196 27.32 7.10 -4.21
CA SER A 196 28.53 6.35 -4.59
C SER A 196 28.28 5.11 -5.47
N GLY A 197 27.00 4.80 -5.73
CA GLY A 197 26.60 3.71 -6.63
C GLY A 197 27.08 3.89 -8.07
N ALA A 198 27.14 2.79 -8.82
CA ALA A 198 27.38 2.85 -10.25
C ALA A 198 26.21 3.50 -11.00
N LYS A 199 26.48 4.00 -12.21
CA LYS A 199 25.44 4.52 -13.11
C LYS A 199 24.34 3.49 -13.36
N GLY A 200 23.11 3.97 -13.38
CA GLY A 200 21.91 3.14 -13.49
C GLY A 200 21.49 2.51 -12.15
N SER A 201 22.02 2.99 -11.02
CA SER A 201 21.48 2.60 -9.71
C SER A 201 20.16 3.30 -9.44
N MET A 202 19.21 2.54 -8.89
CA MET A 202 17.81 2.97 -8.77
C MET A 202 17.28 2.76 -7.36
N VAL A 203 16.42 3.68 -6.92
CA VAL A 203 15.57 3.53 -5.73
C VAL A 203 14.10 3.59 -6.16
N LEU A 204 13.35 2.54 -5.87
CA LEU A 204 11.88 2.56 -5.97
C LEU A 204 11.31 2.97 -4.62
N VAL A 205 10.41 3.95 -4.64
CA VAL A 205 9.70 4.41 -3.45
C VAL A 205 8.22 4.14 -3.64
N THR A 206 7.56 3.46 -2.70
CA THR A 206 6.09 3.39 -2.70
C THR A 206 5.54 4.33 -1.63
N THR A 207 4.51 5.10 -1.97
CA THR A 207 3.89 6.03 -1.02
C THR A 207 2.43 6.29 -1.36
N GLN A 208 1.67 6.75 -0.36
CA GLN A 208 0.33 7.30 -0.54
C GLN A 208 0.34 8.83 -0.64
N SER A 209 1.45 9.48 -0.25
CA SER A 209 1.58 10.94 -0.24
C SER A 209 2.22 11.43 -1.54
N PRO A 210 1.53 12.27 -2.33
CA PRO A 210 2.14 12.95 -3.46
C PRO A 210 3.33 13.83 -3.05
N ILE A 211 3.30 14.39 -1.84
CA ILE A 211 4.38 15.23 -1.31
C ILE A 211 5.66 14.40 -1.13
N VAL A 212 5.56 13.20 -0.55
CA VAL A 212 6.71 12.28 -0.42
C VAL A 212 7.32 11.98 -1.79
N ALA A 213 6.49 11.78 -2.81
CA ALA A 213 6.97 11.49 -4.15
C ALA A 213 7.71 12.66 -4.80
N GLU A 214 7.21 13.89 -4.62
CA GLU A 214 7.89 15.10 -5.08
C GLU A 214 9.22 15.31 -4.33
N VAL A 215 9.21 15.12 -3.01
CA VAL A 215 10.38 15.34 -2.15
C VAL A 215 11.50 14.32 -2.39
N MET A 216 11.16 13.07 -2.67
CA MET A 216 12.16 12.00 -2.85
C MET A 216 12.53 11.75 -4.31
N GLY A 217 11.61 12.00 -5.24
CA GLY A 217 11.72 11.63 -6.64
C GLY A 217 12.81 12.40 -7.38
N THR A 218 13.51 11.72 -8.29
CA THR A 218 14.34 12.36 -9.32
C THR A 218 13.75 12.15 -10.72
N MET A 219 12.60 11.48 -10.79
CA MET A 219 11.84 11.15 -11.99
C MET A 219 10.36 11.41 -11.71
N ASP A 220 9.58 11.57 -12.78
CA ASP A 220 8.13 11.73 -12.65
C ASP A 220 7.51 10.54 -11.93
N PRO A 221 6.64 10.78 -10.93
CA PRO A 221 6.02 9.72 -10.16
C PRO A 221 5.03 8.92 -11.00
N ILE A 222 4.97 7.62 -10.75
CA ILE A 222 3.98 6.73 -11.36
C ILE A 222 2.74 6.72 -10.50
N ASP A 223 1.69 7.35 -11.01
CA ASP A 223 0.37 7.39 -10.38
C ASP A 223 -0.40 6.09 -10.66
N LEU A 224 -0.35 5.16 -9.72
CA LEU A 224 -0.97 3.85 -9.81
C LEU A 224 -2.48 3.95 -9.55
N LYS A 225 -3.25 3.82 -10.63
CA LYS A 225 -4.72 3.84 -10.61
C LYS A 225 -5.33 2.49 -10.24
N SER A 226 -6.64 2.48 -9.94
CA SER A 226 -7.44 1.27 -9.76
C SER A 226 -7.32 0.31 -10.96
N LEU A 227 -7.58 -0.97 -10.73
CA LEU A 227 -7.62 -1.96 -11.81
C LEU A 227 -8.76 -1.65 -12.78
N GLN A 228 -8.53 -1.98 -14.04
CA GLN A 228 -9.57 -1.99 -15.07
C GLN A 228 -10.60 -3.08 -14.76
N GLU A 229 -11.84 -2.87 -15.18
CA GLU A 229 -13.00 -3.70 -14.82
C GLU A 229 -12.77 -5.19 -15.06
N ASP A 230 -12.26 -5.59 -16.22
CA ASP A 230 -11.99 -7.00 -16.55
C ASP A 230 -10.95 -7.64 -15.62
N ASP A 231 -9.84 -6.95 -15.35
CA ASP A 231 -8.78 -7.46 -14.48
C ASP A 231 -9.23 -7.48 -13.02
N PHE A 232 -10.02 -6.48 -12.61
CA PHE A 232 -10.62 -6.44 -11.29
C PHE A 232 -11.64 -7.58 -11.09
N TRP A 233 -12.49 -7.83 -12.08
CA TRP A 233 -13.44 -8.94 -12.04
C TRP A 233 -12.73 -10.27 -11.89
N ARG A 234 -11.66 -10.52 -12.65
CA ARG A 234 -10.87 -11.77 -12.53
C ARG A 234 -10.29 -11.94 -11.12
N LEU A 235 -9.76 -10.86 -10.54
CA LEU A 235 -9.27 -10.86 -9.16
C LEU A 235 -10.41 -11.17 -8.17
N PHE A 236 -11.52 -10.48 -8.30
CA PHE A 236 -12.69 -10.64 -7.43
C PHE A 236 -13.25 -12.07 -7.52
N GLU A 237 -13.46 -12.57 -8.73
CA GLU A 237 -13.96 -13.91 -9.01
C GLU A 237 -13.04 -14.97 -8.39
N HIS A 238 -11.72 -14.83 -8.58
CA HIS A 238 -10.75 -15.73 -7.98
C HIS A 238 -10.86 -15.76 -6.45
N CYS A 239 -11.04 -14.60 -5.81
CA CYS A 239 -11.21 -14.51 -4.36
C CYS A 239 -12.58 -15.02 -3.88
N ALA A 240 -13.64 -14.78 -4.64
CA ALA A 240 -15.02 -15.11 -4.28
C ALA A 240 -15.35 -16.59 -4.44
N PHE A 241 -14.79 -17.25 -5.45
CA PHE A 241 -15.10 -18.64 -5.76
C PHE A 241 -13.96 -19.59 -5.36
N GLY A 242 -12.70 -19.18 -5.48
CA GLY A 242 -11.55 -20.06 -5.24
C GLY A 242 -11.60 -21.32 -6.11
N GLU A 243 -11.28 -22.47 -5.52
CA GLU A 243 -11.33 -23.80 -6.17
C GLU A 243 -12.65 -24.54 -5.94
N ASN A 244 -13.69 -23.84 -5.47
CA ASN A 244 -14.97 -24.49 -5.15
C ASN A 244 -15.68 -24.92 -6.44
N ASN A 245 -15.99 -26.22 -6.53
CA ASN A 245 -16.82 -26.75 -7.59
C ASN A 245 -18.30 -26.54 -7.23
N LEU A 246 -18.93 -25.61 -7.92
CA LEU A 246 -20.38 -25.35 -7.85
C LEU A 246 -21.06 -25.91 -9.09
N GLU A 247 -22.34 -26.23 -8.98
CA GLU A 247 -23.20 -26.49 -10.14
C GLU A 247 -23.22 -25.25 -11.05
N GLU A 248 -23.14 -25.46 -12.37
CA GLU A 248 -22.94 -24.38 -13.35
C GLU A 248 -24.01 -23.29 -13.25
N GLU A 249 -25.29 -23.67 -13.17
CA GLU A 249 -26.40 -22.72 -13.07
C GLU A 249 -26.29 -21.84 -11.79
N ARG A 250 -25.88 -22.45 -10.67
CA ARG A 250 -25.68 -21.72 -9.42
C ARG A 250 -24.49 -20.78 -9.52
N ARG A 251 -23.42 -21.20 -10.18
CA ARG A 251 -22.24 -20.38 -10.41
C ARG A 251 -22.57 -19.16 -11.28
N GLU A 252 -23.32 -19.35 -12.37
CA GLU A 252 -23.72 -18.26 -13.27
C GLU A 252 -24.57 -17.19 -12.54
N LYS A 253 -25.53 -17.62 -11.71
CA LYS A 253 -26.35 -16.71 -10.88
C LYS A 253 -25.47 -15.90 -9.91
N LEU A 254 -24.57 -16.56 -9.20
CA LEU A 254 -23.66 -15.89 -8.28
C LEU A 254 -22.70 -14.95 -9.02
N GLN A 255 -22.15 -15.34 -10.17
CA GLN A 255 -21.29 -14.47 -10.99
C GLN A 255 -22.03 -13.20 -11.43
N THR A 256 -23.32 -13.31 -11.78
CA THR A 256 -24.14 -12.15 -12.15
C THR A 256 -24.28 -11.15 -11.00
N ILE A 257 -24.52 -11.63 -9.78
CA ILE A 257 -24.57 -10.77 -8.58
C ILE A 257 -23.19 -10.23 -8.24
N GLY A 258 -22.16 -11.08 -8.32
CA GLY A 258 -20.77 -10.72 -8.06
C GLY A 258 -20.27 -9.58 -8.93
N ARG A 259 -20.63 -9.57 -10.22
CA ARG A 259 -20.24 -8.48 -11.13
C ARG A 259 -20.76 -7.13 -10.65
N LYS A 260 -22.04 -7.07 -10.29
CA LYS A 260 -22.65 -5.85 -9.72
C LYS A 260 -21.96 -5.41 -8.42
N ILE A 261 -21.58 -6.37 -7.55
CA ILE A 261 -20.79 -6.06 -6.35
C ILE A 261 -19.42 -5.49 -6.74
N SER A 262 -18.76 -6.09 -7.73
CA SER A 262 -17.42 -5.68 -8.16
C SER A 262 -17.41 -4.26 -8.76
N GLU A 263 -18.44 -3.87 -9.50
CA GLU A 263 -18.60 -2.52 -10.04
C GLU A 263 -18.64 -1.47 -8.92
N LYS A 264 -19.29 -1.79 -7.79
CA LYS A 264 -19.35 -0.92 -6.60
C LYS A 264 -18.04 -0.84 -5.81
N LEU A 265 -17.03 -1.67 -6.11
CA LEU A 265 -15.73 -1.65 -5.44
C LEU A 265 -14.67 -0.82 -6.19
N HIS A 266 -15.06 -0.16 -7.29
CA HIS A 266 -14.26 0.83 -8.02
C HIS A 266 -12.83 0.36 -8.37
N GLY A 267 -12.67 -0.93 -8.67
CA GLY A 267 -11.41 -1.50 -9.13
C GLY A 267 -10.32 -1.63 -8.06
N LEU A 268 -10.64 -1.52 -6.76
CA LEU A 268 -9.64 -1.56 -5.68
C LEU A 268 -9.27 -2.99 -5.28
N PRO A 269 -8.04 -3.46 -5.55
CA PRO A 269 -7.66 -4.87 -5.32
C PRO A 269 -7.86 -5.36 -3.89
N LEU A 270 -7.51 -4.55 -2.89
CA LEU A 270 -7.70 -4.94 -1.49
C LEU A 270 -9.18 -5.10 -1.14
N ALA A 271 -10.03 -4.17 -1.59
CA ALA A 271 -11.47 -4.23 -1.41
C ALA A 271 -12.07 -5.50 -2.05
N GLY A 272 -11.67 -5.78 -3.30
CA GLY A 272 -12.07 -6.99 -4.02
C GLY A 272 -11.66 -8.28 -3.30
N LYS A 273 -10.42 -8.35 -2.79
CA LYS A 273 -9.95 -9.51 -2.01
C LYS A 273 -10.76 -9.73 -0.75
N VAL A 274 -11.05 -8.65 -0.02
CA VAL A 274 -11.76 -8.68 1.26
C VAL A 274 -13.21 -9.13 1.06
N VAL A 275 -13.95 -8.46 0.16
CA VAL A 275 -15.35 -8.81 -0.12
C VAL A 275 -15.46 -10.17 -0.81
N GLY A 276 -14.58 -10.49 -1.76
CA GLY A 276 -14.52 -11.80 -2.37
C GLY A 276 -14.30 -12.90 -1.33
N SER A 277 -13.32 -12.74 -0.43
CA SER A 277 -13.06 -13.72 0.63
C SER A 277 -14.26 -13.90 1.58
N LEU A 278 -14.97 -12.82 1.90
CA LEU A 278 -16.22 -12.89 2.67
C LEU A 278 -17.27 -13.74 1.94
N LEU A 279 -17.50 -13.45 0.65
CA LEU A 279 -18.48 -14.14 -0.18
C LEU A 279 -18.15 -15.62 -0.40
N LYS A 280 -16.85 -15.96 -0.44
CA LYS A 280 -16.37 -17.36 -0.53
C LYS A 280 -16.86 -18.23 0.62
N SER A 281 -17.07 -17.65 1.81
CA SER A 281 -17.64 -18.37 2.96
C SER A 281 -19.16 -18.53 2.91
N LYS A 282 -19.84 -17.80 2.01
CA LYS A 282 -21.30 -17.72 1.91
C LYS A 282 -21.77 -17.85 0.45
N LEU A 283 -21.54 -19.01 -0.17
CA LEU A 283 -21.86 -19.28 -1.58
C LEU A 283 -23.37 -19.47 -1.86
N ASN A 284 -24.24 -18.64 -1.31
CA ASN A 284 -25.68 -18.67 -1.56
C ASN A 284 -26.19 -17.30 -2.03
N GLU A 285 -27.20 -17.33 -2.89
CA GLU A 285 -27.73 -16.16 -3.59
C GLU A 285 -28.24 -15.09 -2.61
N ASN A 286 -28.99 -15.50 -1.59
CA ASN A 286 -29.53 -14.58 -0.57
C ASN A 286 -28.42 -13.77 0.12
N SER A 287 -27.33 -14.42 0.52
CA SER A 287 -26.22 -13.73 1.19
C SER A 287 -25.51 -12.73 0.27
N TRP A 288 -25.39 -13.06 -1.02
CA TRP A 288 -24.76 -12.16 -2.00
C TRP A 288 -25.67 -10.96 -2.30
N ASN A 289 -26.99 -11.18 -2.44
CA ASN A 289 -27.95 -10.10 -2.61
C ASN A 289 -28.02 -9.18 -1.39
N MET A 290 -28.00 -9.72 -0.16
CA MET A 290 -27.93 -8.91 1.06
C MET A 290 -26.73 -7.97 1.07
N ILE A 291 -25.57 -8.42 0.59
CA ILE A 291 -24.37 -7.58 0.48
C ILE A 291 -24.54 -6.54 -0.63
N LEU A 292 -25.09 -6.92 -1.80
CA LEU A 292 -25.31 -6.03 -2.94
C LEU A 292 -26.27 -4.87 -2.62
N GLU A 293 -27.34 -5.15 -1.87
CA GLU A 293 -28.44 -4.23 -1.54
C GLU A 293 -28.21 -3.41 -0.26
N SER A 294 -27.09 -3.61 0.41
CA SER A 294 -26.88 -3.00 1.72
C SER A 294 -26.62 -1.49 1.66
N GLU A 295 -27.14 -0.75 2.63
CA GLU A 295 -27.15 0.72 2.66
C GLU A 295 -25.74 1.36 2.80
N TRP A 296 -24.71 0.59 3.17
CA TRP A 296 -23.35 1.12 3.32
C TRP A 296 -22.72 1.58 2.00
N TRP A 297 -23.23 1.12 0.85
CA TRP A 297 -22.78 1.60 -0.46
C TRP A 297 -23.08 3.08 -0.68
N GLU A 298 -24.01 3.66 0.08
CA GLU A 298 -24.47 5.05 -0.04
C GLU A 298 -23.75 6.01 0.93
N ASN A 299 -22.84 5.50 1.78
CA ASN A 299 -22.23 6.29 2.84
C ASN A 299 -20.91 6.95 2.39
N GLU A 300 -20.96 8.25 2.04
CA GLU A 300 -19.83 9.06 1.56
C GLU A 300 -18.63 9.10 2.51
N TYR A 301 -18.84 9.09 3.84
CA TYR A 301 -17.75 9.06 4.83
C TYR A 301 -17.02 7.71 4.88
N VAL A 302 -17.69 6.66 4.42
CA VAL A 302 -17.14 5.31 4.35
C VAL A 302 -16.47 5.09 2.99
N LEU A 303 -16.93 5.76 1.92
CA LEU A 303 -16.50 5.61 0.53
C LEU A 303 -15.04 6.00 0.20
N ASP A 304 -14.26 6.57 1.13
CA ASP A 304 -12.85 6.95 0.91
C ASP A 304 -11.83 5.78 0.90
N ASN A 305 -12.26 4.62 0.42
CA ASN A 305 -11.44 3.61 -0.28
C ASN A 305 -10.66 2.53 0.49
N ILE A 306 -11.01 2.16 1.74
CA ILE A 306 -10.68 0.83 2.33
C ILE A 306 -11.70 0.44 3.42
N LEU A 307 -12.19 1.42 4.17
CA LEU A 307 -13.13 1.25 5.28
C LEU A 307 -14.45 0.53 4.94
N PRO A 308 -15.11 0.69 3.77
CA PRO A 308 -16.38 0.02 3.48
C PRO A 308 -16.26 -1.50 3.42
N SER A 309 -15.23 -1.99 2.71
CA SER A 309 -15.02 -3.43 2.52
C SER A 309 -14.59 -4.12 3.81
N LEU A 310 -13.80 -3.42 4.65
CA LEU A 310 -13.44 -3.90 5.98
C LEU A 310 -14.64 -3.87 6.94
N ALA A 311 -15.45 -2.81 6.93
CA ALA A 311 -16.65 -2.69 7.75
C ALA A 311 -17.70 -3.77 7.38
N LEU A 312 -17.98 -3.95 6.09
CA LEU A 312 -18.87 -5.02 5.60
C LEU A 312 -18.36 -6.39 6.06
N SER A 313 -17.06 -6.66 5.85
CA SER A 313 -16.48 -7.94 6.26
C SER A 313 -16.64 -8.14 7.75
N TYR A 314 -16.32 -7.12 8.55
CA TYR A 314 -16.49 -7.14 9.99
C TYR A 314 -17.94 -7.38 10.42
N GLU A 315 -18.93 -6.68 9.87
CA GLU A 315 -20.36 -6.87 10.19
C GLU A 315 -20.85 -8.29 9.91
N HIS A 316 -20.28 -8.94 8.91
CA HIS A 316 -20.71 -10.25 8.45
C HIS A 316 -19.84 -11.40 8.97
N LEU A 317 -18.81 -11.11 9.77
CA LEU A 317 -18.06 -12.08 10.58
C LEU A 317 -18.96 -12.70 11.65
N ASN A 318 -18.69 -13.95 12.00
CA ASN A 318 -19.33 -14.58 13.15
C ASN A 318 -18.87 -13.91 14.47
N ALA A 319 -19.61 -14.09 15.55
CA ALA A 319 -19.34 -13.42 16.84
C ALA A 319 -17.91 -13.65 17.34
N ASN A 320 -17.37 -14.87 17.17
CA ASN A 320 -16.01 -15.21 17.59
C ASN A 320 -14.95 -14.45 16.77
N LEU A 321 -15.13 -14.34 15.45
CA LEU A 321 -14.23 -13.60 14.57
C LEU A 321 -14.35 -12.09 14.74
N LYS A 322 -15.57 -11.57 15.00
CA LYS A 322 -15.78 -10.18 15.42
C LYS A 322 -15.04 -9.89 16.72
N GLN A 323 -15.14 -10.80 17.69
CA GLN A 323 -14.40 -10.69 18.95
C GLN A 323 -12.89 -10.75 18.71
N CYS A 324 -12.39 -11.67 17.87
CA CYS A 324 -10.97 -11.70 17.48
C CYS A 324 -10.52 -10.39 16.83
N PHE A 325 -11.29 -9.85 15.89
CA PHE A 325 -10.99 -8.59 15.20
C PHE A 325 -11.06 -7.38 16.15
N ALA A 326 -12.02 -7.37 17.07
CA ALA A 326 -12.16 -6.36 18.12
C ALA A 326 -11.09 -6.50 19.23
N THR A 327 -10.49 -7.67 19.40
CA THR A 327 -9.36 -7.93 20.31
C THR A 327 -8.00 -7.79 19.65
N ALA A 328 -7.90 -7.72 18.31
CA ALA A 328 -6.65 -7.43 17.60
C ALA A 328 -5.96 -6.14 18.08
N PRO A 329 -6.69 -5.07 18.49
CA PRO A 329 -6.13 -3.90 19.18
C PRO A 329 -5.65 -4.15 20.62
N CYS A 330 -6.10 -5.23 21.27
CA CYS A 330 -5.83 -5.55 22.68
C CYS A 330 -4.60 -6.46 22.88
N PHE A 331 -3.96 -6.97 21.82
CA PHE A 331 -2.71 -7.71 21.94
C PHE A 331 -1.53 -6.73 22.09
N PRO A 332 -0.76 -6.80 23.20
CA PRO A 332 0.50 -6.08 23.30
C PRO A 332 1.54 -6.67 22.34
N ARG A 333 2.43 -5.78 21.88
CA ARG A 333 3.62 -6.07 21.06
C ARG A 333 4.44 -7.25 21.61
N ALA A 334 4.85 -8.16 20.73
CA ALA A 334 5.69 -9.33 20.96
C ALA A 334 5.00 -10.56 21.60
N MET A 335 4.29 -11.34 20.78
CA MET A 335 4.33 -12.81 20.80
C MET A 335 3.59 -13.31 19.55
N PHE A 336 4.32 -13.43 18.44
CA PHE A 336 4.48 -14.63 17.60
C PHE A 336 5.55 -14.33 16.55
#